data_AF-A9E230-F1
#
_entry.id   AF-A9E230-F1
#
_cell.length_a   1.000
_cell.length_b   1.000
_cell.length_c   1.000
_cell.angle_alpha   90.00
_cell.angle_beta   90.00
_cell.angle_gamma   90.00
#
_symmetry.space_group_name_H-M   'P 1'
#
loop_
_entity.id
_entity.type
_entity.pdbx_description
1 polymer ?
#
loop_
_entity_poly.entity_id
_entity_poly.type
_entity_poly.pdbx_seq_one_letter_code
_entity_poly.pdbx_strand_id
1 'polypeptide(L)'
;MEKNYPKKNQIIKIDELFIKAIDQIVKDSKSAGIKPDSYNGINKLIYPQSMGLISRVSKGKNHITHKALINFAKEYNVDMNYFYHENTEFTYDLNNFLPAHKQKKKIALGKEKFKEEDIKFDTDKIEDFISFEHEQLAKTFKLDTLIWTFSKLLPKDASQFFYNILKIIKVDYQTRILELNEKIDFLEKSIKKLNNELIISKDNENKTLKKLIEKMK
;
A
#
# COMPACT_ATOMS: atom_id res chain seq x y z
N MET A 1 0.22 14.55 -16.43
CA MET A 1 0.03 13.85 -15.14
C MET A 1 1.36 13.26 -14.71
N GLU A 2 2.02 13.91 -13.74
CA GLU A 2 3.25 13.35 -13.16
C GLU A 2 2.88 12.15 -12.28
N LYS A 3 3.50 11.01 -12.57
CA LYS A 3 3.40 9.81 -11.74
C LYS A 3 4.02 10.14 -10.38
N ASN A 4 3.22 10.17 -9.33
CA ASN A 4 3.64 10.51 -7.98
C ASN A 4 4.33 9.29 -7.35
N TYR A 5 5.62 9.11 -7.66
CA TYR A 5 6.48 8.11 -7.02
C TYR A 5 6.80 8.55 -5.59
N PRO A 6 6.96 7.62 -4.62
CA PRO A 6 7.48 7.98 -3.30
C PRO A 6 8.78 8.76 -3.46
N LYS A 7 8.85 9.95 -2.83
CA LYS A 7 10.03 10.81 -2.92
C LYS A 7 11.24 9.96 -2.55
N LYS A 8 12.29 9.97 -3.36
CA LYS A 8 13.51 9.14 -3.25
C LYS A 8 14.00 8.91 -1.80
N ASN A 9 13.85 9.93 -0.94
CA ASN A 9 14.23 9.89 0.48
C ASN A 9 13.41 8.92 1.34
N GLN A 10 12.12 8.70 1.05
CA GLN A 10 11.26 7.77 1.80
C GLN A 10 11.63 6.31 1.53
N ILE A 11 11.93 5.96 0.27
CA ILE A 11 12.36 4.61 -0.11
C ILE A 11 13.68 4.26 0.57
N ILE A 12 14.62 5.23 0.61
CA ILE A 12 15.90 5.05 1.31
C ILE A 12 15.70 4.81 2.80
N LYS A 13 14.80 5.56 3.45
CA LYS A 13 14.48 5.36 4.87
C LYS A 13 13.89 3.97 5.16
N ILE A 14 13.02 3.48 4.28
CA ILE A 14 12.47 2.11 4.38
C ILE A 14 13.58 1.06 4.26
N ASP A 15 14.50 1.23 3.30
CA ASP A 15 15.65 0.33 3.13
C ASP A 15 16.53 0.31 4.39
N GLU A 16 16.82 1.48 4.97
CA GLU A 16 17.60 1.59 6.20
C GLU A 16 16.92 0.92 7.40
N LEU A 17 15.62 1.15 7.59
CA LEU A 17 14.83 0.51 8.66
C LEU A 17 14.77 -1.01 8.49
N PHE A 18 14.63 -1.47 7.25
CA PHE A 18 14.66 -2.89 6.91
C PHE A 18 16.02 -3.53 7.21
N ILE A 19 17.13 -2.89 6.84
CA ILE A 19 18.45 -3.42 7.15
C ILE A 19 18.69 -3.47 8.67
N LYS A 20 18.32 -2.41 9.41
CA LYS A 20 18.41 -2.40 10.88
C LYS A 20 17.61 -3.54 11.52
N ALA A 21 16.40 -3.79 11.04
CA ALA A 21 15.55 -4.88 11.52
C ALA A 21 16.19 -6.26 11.27
N ILE A 22 16.76 -6.46 10.08
CA ILE A 22 17.48 -7.70 9.73
C ILE A 22 18.71 -7.89 10.61
N ASP A 23 19.50 -6.84 10.83
CA ASP A 23 20.71 -6.89 11.67
C ASP A 23 20.37 -7.33 13.10
N GLN A 24 19.30 -6.75 13.67
CA GLN A 24 18.81 -7.10 14.99
C GLN A 24 18.35 -8.56 15.05
N ILE A 25 17.53 -9.00 14.10
CA ILE A 25 17.07 -10.40 14.02
C ILE A 25 18.24 -11.37 13.86
N VAL A 26 19.22 -11.07 13.01
CA VAL A 26 20.41 -11.92 12.82
C VAL A 26 21.19 -12.05 14.13
N LYS A 27 21.39 -10.93 14.84
CA LYS A 27 22.09 -10.91 16.13
C LYS A 27 21.36 -11.76 17.17
N ASP A 28 20.06 -11.60 17.27
CA ASP A 28 19.24 -12.26 18.29
C ASP A 28 19.02 -13.74 17.96
N SER A 29 18.83 -14.09 16.67
CA SER A 29 18.82 -15.48 16.19
C SER A 29 20.13 -16.21 16.51
N LYS A 30 21.29 -15.57 16.27
CA LYS A 30 22.60 -16.15 16.64
C LYS A 30 22.71 -16.37 18.14
N SER A 31 22.29 -15.38 18.93
CA SER A 31 22.34 -15.45 20.39
C SER A 31 21.41 -16.53 20.95
N ALA A 32 20.27 -16.74 20.31
CA ALA A 32 19.30 -17.78 20.66
C ALA A 32 19.60 -19.16 20.06
N GLY A 33 20.60 -19.28 19.16
CA GLY A 33 20.91 -20.51 18.43
C GLY A 33 19.81 -20.95 17.46
N ILE A 34 19.03 -20.00 16.93
CA ILE A 34 17.87 -20.23 16.07
C ILE A 34 18.24 -19.94 14.60
N LYS A 35 17.76 -20.76 13.67
CA LYS A 35 17.88 -20.49 12.22
C LYS A 35 16.58 -19.88 11.66
N PRO A 36 16.66 -18.94 10.71
CA PRO A 36 17.89 -18.43 10.08
C PRO A 36 18.62 -17.38 10.93
N ASP A 37 19.94 -17.48 10.93
CA ASP A 37 20.91 -16.66 11.67
C ASP A 37 21.83 -15.87 10.71
N SER A 38 21.43 -15.74 9.45
CA SER A 38 22.20 -15.08 8.40
C SER A 38 21.32 -14.39 7.38
N TYR A 39 21.82 -13.31 6.78
CA TYR A 39 21.15 -12.58 5.70
C TYR A 39 20.70 -13.50 4.57
N ASN A 40 21.53 -14.47 4.16
CA ASN A 40 21.18 -15.38 3.08
C ASN A 40 20.03 -16.32 3.49
N GLY A 41 20.03 -16.82 4.74
CA GLY A 41 18.94 -17.62 5.27
C GLY A 41 17.63 -16.85 5.31
N ILE A 42 17.65 -15.61 5.80
CA ILE A 42 16.47 -14.75 5.85
C ILE A 42 15.99 -14.42 4.42
N ASN A 43 16.89 -14.11 3.49
CA ASN A 43 16.54 -13.80 2.10
C ASN A 43 15.78 -14.95 1.43
N LYS A 44 16.16 -16.21 1.70
CA LYS A 44 15.46 -17.40 1.16
C LYS A 44 14.02 -17.51 1.65
N LEU A 45 13.73 -17.07 2.87
CA LEU A 45 12.36 -17.07 3.41
C LEU A 45 11.53 -15.96 2.79
N ILE A 46 12.04 -14.73 2.84
CA ILE A 46 11.22 -13.55 2.53
C ILE A 46 11.14 -13.28 1.03
N TYR A 47 12.16 -13.68 0.25
CA TYR A 47 12.21 -13.42 -1.19
C TYR A 47 13.11 -14.40 -1.96
N PRO A 48 12.70 -15.69 -2.07
CA PRO A 48 13.52 -16.74 -2.68
C PRO A 48 13.86 -16.51 -4.16
N GLN A 49 13.02 -15.75 -4.88
CA GLN A 49 13.19 -15.48 -6.31
C GLN A 49 14.37 -14.55 -6.64
N SER A 50 14.93 -13.84 -5.64
CA SER A 50 16.07 -12.96 -5.85
C SER A 50 17.12 -13.17 -4.77
N MET A 51 18.03 -14.11 -5.04
CA MET A 51 19.16 -14.37 -4.16
C MET A 51 20.02 -13.10 -4.02
N GLY A 52 20.37 -12.77 -2.77
CA GLY A 52 21.19 -11.60 -2.45
C GLY A 52 20.45 -10.26 -2.49
N LEU A 53 19.11 -10.23 -2.49
CA LEU A 53 18.34 -8.99 -2.42
C LEU A 53 18.77 -8.16 -1.20
N ILE A 54 18.82 -8.75 -0.01
CA ILE A 54 19.22 -8.04 1.21
C ILE A 54 20.63 -7.43 1.09
N SER A 55 21.58 -8.14 0.49
CA SER A 55 22.94 -7.60 0.28
C SER A 55 22.96 -6.43 -0.71
N ARG A 56 22.14 -6.47 -1.77
CA ARG A 56 22.01 -5.35 -2.70
C ARG A 56 21.35 -4.14 -2.04
N VAL A 57 20.35 -4.36 -1.19
CA VAL A 57 19.69 -3.29 -0.42
C VAL A 57 20.67 -2.65 0.57
N SER A 58 21.41 -3.45 1.33
CA SER A 58 22.45 -2.97 2.25
C SER A 58 23.53 -2.12 1.56
N LYS A 59 23.85 -2.41 0.30
CA LYS A 59 24.83 -1.65 -0.50
C LYS A 59 24.21 -0.47 -1.26
N GLY A 60 22.92 -0.18 -1.08
CA GLY A 60 22.20 0.85 -1.82
C GLY A 60 22.09 0.57 -3.33
N LYS A 61 22.31 -0.68 -3.78
CA LYS A 61 22.26 -1.05 -5.19
C LYS A 61 20.84 -1.31 -5.69
N ASN A 62 19.96 -1.79 -4.80
CA ASN A 62 18.54 -2.05 -5.07
C ASN A 62 17.70 -1.56 -3.89
N HIS A 63 16.41 -1.31 -4.14
CA HIS A 63 15.43 -1.09 -3.08
C HIS A 63 14.75 -2.40 -2.68
N ILE A 64 14.36 -2.52 -1.40
CA ILE A 64 13.59 -3.66 -0.93
C ILE A 64 12.23 -3.68 -1.62
N THR A 65 11.81 -4.86 -2.10
CA THR A 65 10.48 -4.98 -2.70
C THR A 65 9.43 -5.03 -1.61
N HIS A 66 8.27 -4.44 -1.86
CA HIS A 66 7.17 -4.47 -0.90
C HIS A 66 6.72 -5.90 -0.55
N LYS A 67 6.77 -6.81 -1.52
CA LYS A 67 6.51 -8.24 -1.32
C LYS A 67 7.48 -8.87 -0.31
N ALA A 68 8.77 -8.49 -0.35
CA ALA A 68 9.75 -8.96 0.63
C ALA A 68 9.46 -8.43 2.04
N LEU A 69 9.03 -7.16 2.17
CA LEU A 69 8.61 -6.58 3.46
C LEU A 69 7.39 -7.29 4.05
N ILE A 70 6.38 -7.62 3.23
CA ILE A 70 5.19 -8.35 3.69
C ILE A 70 5.56 -9.74 4.19
N ASN A 71 6.39 -10.46 3.44
CA ASN A 71 6.84 -11.79 3.86
C ASN A 71 7.68 -11.70 5.13
N PHE A 72 8.58 -10.72 5.21
CA PHE A 72 9.34 -10.43 6.42
C PHE A 72 8.42 -10.19 7.63
N ALA A 73 7.41 -9.33 7.50
CA ALA A 73 6.46 -9.04 8.58
C ALA A 73 5.66 -10.27 9.01
N LYS A 74 5.30 -11.15 8.07
CA LYS A 74 4.61 -12.41 8.40
C LYS A 74 5.50 -13.40 9.15
N GLU A 75 6.72 -13.60 8.67
CA GLU A 75 7.66 -14.57 9.23
C GLU A 75 8.11 -14.18 10.64
N TYR A 76 8.32 -12.89 10.88
CA TYR A 76 8.83 -12.37 12.16
C TYR A 76 7.76 -11.64 12.99
N ASN A 77 6.49 -11.69 12.58
CA ASN A 77 5.36 -11.01 13.24
C ASN A 77 5.66 -9.53 13.54
N VAL A 78 6.21 -8.82 12.57
CA VAL A 78 6.55 -7.38 12.66
C VAL A 78 5.35 -6.55 12.23
N ASP A 79 5.05 -5.48 12.98
CA ASP A 79 4.08 -4.48 12.51
C ASP A 79 4.68 -3.71 11.32
N MET A 80 4.02 -3.79 10.17
CA MET A 80 4.43 -3.08 8.96
C MET A 80 4.48 -1.56 9.14
N ASN A 81 3.72 -1.00 10.10
CA ASN A 81 3.77 0.42 10.43
C ASN A 81 5.18 0.90 10.83
N TYR A 82 6.04 -0.01 11.29
CA TYR A 82 7.46 0.26 11.56
C TYR A 82 8.18 0.88 10.36
N PHE A 83 7.84 0.46 9.13
CA PHE A 83 8.54 0.94 7.94
C PHE A 83 8.04 2.29 7.43
N TYR A 84 6.81 2.68 7.77
CA TYR A 84 6.13 3.82 7.14
C TYR A 84 5.85 4.98 8.09
N HIS A 85 6.00 4.80 9.40
CA HIS A 85 5.69 5.80 10.42
C HIS A 85 6.90 6.08 11.32
N GLU A 86 7.09 7.33 11.71
CA GLU A 86 8.29 7.78 12.43
C GLU A 86 8.32 7.37 13.91
N ASN A 87 7.17 7.01 14.48
CA ASN A 87 6.98 6.75 15.91
C ASN A 87 6.57 5.31 16.24
N THR A 88 6.84 4.36 15.35
CA THR A 88 6.53 2.95 15.58
C THR A 88 7.78 2.22 16.05
N GLU A 89 7.71 1.56 17.20
CA GLU A 89 8.83 0.77 17.71
C GLU A 89 9.01 -0.53 16.91
N PHE A 90 10.27 -0.97 16.77
CA PHE A 90 10.57 -2.24 16.14
C PHE A 90 10.30 -3.38 17.11
N THR A 91 9.19 -4.09 16.90
CA THR A 91 8.84 -5.31 17.66
C THR A 91 8.74 -6.50 16.72
N TYR A 92 9.24 -7.65 17.14
CA TYR A 92 9.24 -8.87 16.34
C TYR A 92 9.26 -10.13 17.23
N ASP A 93 9.00 -11.29 16.64
CA ASP A 93 8.93 -12.58 17.33
C ASP A 93 9.71 -13.67 16.57
N LEU A 94 10.53 -14.43 17.29
CA LEU A 94 11.27 -15.60 16.77
C LEU A 94 10.55 -16.93 17.02
N ASN A 95 9.36 -16.92 17.64
CA ASN A 95 8.60 -18.13 17.98
C ASN A 95 8.35 -19.03 16.76
N ASN A 96 8.16 -18.47 15.56
CA ASN A 96 7.96 -19.25 14.34
C ASN A 96 9.15 -20.16 13.98
N PHE A 97 10.32 -19.90 14.54
CA PHE A 97 11.57 -20.63 14.28
C PHE A 97 11.98 -21.56 15.42
N LEU A 98 11.25 -21.54 16.55
CA LEU A 98 11.47 -22.48 17.64
C LEU A 98 10.81 -23.85 17.33
N PRO A 99 11.37 -24.96 17.82
CA PRO A 99 10.69 -26.27 17.76
C PRO A 99 9.33 -26.20 18.46
N ALA A 100 8.31 -26.89 17.95
CA ALA A 100 6.92 -26.81 18.43
C ALA A 100 6.74 -26.94 19.97
N HIS A 101 7.60 -27.70 20.64
CA HIS A 101 7.59 -27.89 22.10
C HIS A 101 8.23 -26.73 22.89
N LYS A 102 9.06 -25.89 22.25
CA LYS A 102 9.67 -24.68 22.81
C LYS A 102 9.00 -23.40 22.34
N GLN A 103 8.18 -23.47 21.29
CA GLN A 103 7.31 -22.36 20.93
C GLN A 103 6.48 -22.03 22.15
N LYS A 104 6.55 -20.78 22.62
CA LYS A 104 5.51 -20.29 23.50
C LYS A 104 4.23 -20.49 22.69
N LYS A 105 3.35 -21.40 23.13
CA LYS A 105 1.97 -21.41 22.63
C LYS A 105 1.58 -19.95 22.73
N LYS A 106 1.24 -19.33 21.59
CA LYS A 106 0.47 -18.09 21.65
C LYS A 106 -0.60 -18.45 22.66
N ILE A 107 -0.59 -17.80 23.82
CA ILE A 107 -1.84 -17.47 24.46
C ILE A 107 -2.50 -16.77 23.28
N ALA A 108 -3.33 -17.51 22.51
CA ALA A 108 -4.32 -16.88 21.67
C ALA A 108 -4.83 -15.81 22.59
N LEU A 109 -4.59 -14.52 22.31
CA LEU A 109 -4.98 -13.42 23.21
C LEU A 109 -6.31 -13.84 23.80
N GLY A 110 -6.28 -14.17 25.09
CA GLY A 110 -7.07 -15.27 25.64
C GLY A 110 -8.51 -14.91 25.71
N LYS A 111 -9.24 -14.82 24.58
CA LYS A 111 -10.49 -14.06 24.55
C LYS A 111 -10.32 -12.86 25.49
N GLU A 112 -9.37 -11.95 25.21
CA GLU A 112 -9.57 -10.63 25.78
C GLU A 112 -10.94 -10.24 25.25
N LYS A 113 -11.94 -10.37 26.12
CA LYS A 113 -13.23 -9.76 25.93
C LYS A 113 -12.87 -8.29 25.92
N PHE A 114 -12.50 -7.79 24.73
CA PHE A 114 -12.49 -6.36 24.44
C PHE A 114 -13.82 -5.88 25.01
N LYS A 115 -13.75 -5.10 26.08
CA LYS A 115 -14.95 -4.47 26.59
C LYS A 115 -15.32 -3.43 25.55
N GLU A 116 -16.62 -3.22 25.31
CA GLU A 116 -17.06 -2.12 24.43
C GLU A 116 -16.42 -0.77 24.86
N GLU A 117 -16.06 -0.66 26.14
CA GLU A 117 -15.34 0.45 26.78
C GLU A 117 -13.93 0.72 26.21
N ASP A 118 -13.25 -0.31 25.67
CA ASP A 118 -11.92 -0.19 25.06
C ASP A 118 -11.99 0.33 23.61
N ILE A 119 -13.18 0.29 23.01
CA ILE A 119 -13.49 0.83 21.68
C ILE A 119 -14.09 2.23 21.87
N LYS A 120 -13.29 3.18 22.34
CA LYS A 120 -13.65 4.61 22.21
C LYS A 120 -13.46 5.04 20.76
N PHE A 121 -14.50 4.85 19.96
CA PHE A 121 -14.62 5.48 18.65
C PHE A 121 -14.94 6.96 18.87
N ASP A 122 -13.91 7.79 18.93
CA ASP A 122 -14.07 9.24 18.93
C ASP A 122 -14.38 9.68 17.50
N THR A 123 -15.67 9.79 17.18
CA THR A 123 -16.17 10.18 15.84
C THR A 123 -15.59 11.52 15.38
N ASP A 124 -15.20 12.35 16.34
CA ASP A 124 -14.74 13.72 16.12
C ASP A 124 -13.28 13.76 15.67
N LYS A 125 -12.56 12.63 15.68
CA LYS A 125 -11.16 12.49 15.24
C LYS A 125 -10.94 11.44 14.15
N ILE A 126 -12.00 11.01 13.47
CA ILE A 126 -11.89 10.06 12.35
C ILE A 126 -10.88 10.55 11.30
N GLU A 127 -10.77 11.85 11.10
CA GLU A 127 -9.84 12.48 10.15
C GLU A 127 -8.35 12.30 10.54
N ASP A 128 -8.03 12.12 11.84
CA ASP A 128 -6.66 11.85 12.30
C ASP A 128 -6.23 10.40 11.99
N PHE A 129 -7.18 9.46 12.07
CA PHE A 129 -6.97 8.07 11.66
C PHE A 129 -7.00 7.90 10.14
N ILE A 130 -7.66 8.82 9.46
CA ILE A 130 -7.77 8.87 8.01
C ILE A 130 -7.12 10.16 7.48
N SER A 131 -5.82 10.32 7.73
CA SER A 131 -5.00 11.24 6.93
C SER A 131 -4.96 10.74 5.48
N PHE A 132 -5.72 11.42 4.60
CA PHE A 132 -5.91 11.08 3.19
C PHE A 132 -4.76 11.55 2.28
N GLU A 133 -3.66 12.01 2.86
CA GLU A 133 -2.54 12.60 2.13
C GLU A 133 -1.50 11.53 1.80
N HIS A 134 -1.62 11.05 0.57
CA HIS A 134 -0.61 10.36 -0.24
C HIS A 134 -0.64 8.82 -0.28
N GLU A 135 -0.53 8.33 -1.53
CA GLU A 135 -0.30 6.95 -1.99
C GLU A 135 -1.52 5.98 -2.02
N GLN A 136 -2.03 5.70 -3.23
CA GLN A 136 -3.15 4.76 -3.46
C GLN A 136 -2.88 3.33 -2.95
N LEU A 137 -1.62 2.89 -2.86
CA LEU A 137 -1.25 1.59 -2.29
C LEU A 137 -1.32 1.57 -0.75
N ALA A 138 -0.88 2.64 -0.09
CA ALA A 138 -1.05 2.80 1.34
C ALA A 138 -2.55 2.91 1.70
N LYS A 139 -3.36 3.51 0.81
CA LYS A 139 -4.83 3.57 0.91
C LYS A 139 -5.49 2.19 0.87
N THR A 140 -5.13 1.34 -0.09
CA THR A 140 -5.67 -0.03 -0.16
C THR A 140 -5.17 -0.90 0.98
N PHE A 141 -3.92 -0.75 1.41
CA PHE A 141 -3.37 -1.54 2.51
C PHE A 141 -3.94 -1.15 3.88
N LYS A 142 -4.08 0.14 4.21
CA LYS A 142 -4.75 0.58 5.45
C LYS A 142 -6.20 0.10 5.50
N LEU A 143 -6.92 0.19 4.38
CA LEU A 143 -8.28 -0.31 4.29
C LEU A 143 -8.34 -1.84 4.42
N ASP A 144 -7.48 -2.58 3.72
CA ASP A 144 -7.43 -4.04 3.78
C ASP A 144 -7.00 -4.54 5.19
N THR A 145 -6.09 -3.84 5.86
CA THR A 145 -5.68 -4.13 7.25
C THR A 145 -6.79 -3.81 8.25
N LEU A 146 -7.53 -2.71 8.08
CA LEU A 146 -8.70 -2.38 8.90
C LEU A 146 -9.82 -3.40 8.69
N ILE A 147 -10.11 -3.74 7.44
CA ILE A 147 -11.07 -4.78 7.05
C ILE A 147 -10.70 -6.12 7.69
N TRP A 148 -9.42 -6.49 7.62
CA TRP A 148 -8.94 -7.75 8.18
C TRP A 148 -9.00 -7.77 9.71
N THR A 149 -8.62 -6.66 10.36
CA THR A 149 -8.71 -6.49 11.81
C THR A 149 -10.17 -6.58 12.27
N PHE A 150 -11.09 -5.87 11.61
CA PHE A 150 -12.52 -5.96 11.89
C PHE A 150 -13.10 -7.35 11.62
N SER A 151 -12.72 -8.00 10.52
CA SER A 151 -13.17 -9.35 10.18
C SER A 151 -12.82 -10.37 11.27
N LYS A 152 -11.65 -10.21 11.90
CA LYS A 152 -11.21 -11.06 13.01
C LYS A 152 -11.97 -10.85 14.31
N LEU A 153 -12.61 -9.69 14.48
CA LEU A 153 -13.46 -9.39 15.64
C LEU A 153 -14.87 -9.98 15.50
N LEU A 154 -15.26 -10.40 14.29
CA LEU A 154 -16.56 -10.98 14.03
C LEU A 154 -16.57 -12.50 14.28
N PRO A 155 -17.71 -13.09 14.70
CA PRO A 155 -17.93 -14.53 14.66
C PRO A 155 -17.63 -15.09 13.25
N LYS A 156 -17.11 -16.32 13.15
CA LYS A 156 -16.68 -16.93 11.87
C LYS A 156 -17.71 -16.78 10.75
N ASP A 157 -18.99 -16.96 11.07
CA ASP A 157 -20.08 -16.92 10.11
C ASP A 157 -20.34 -15.48 9.63
N ALA A 158 -20.20 -14.49 10.51
CA ALA A 158 -20.33 -13.07 10.21
C ALA A 158 -19.10 -12.49 9.48
N SER A 159 -17.89 -13.00 9.76
CA SER A 159 -16.66 -12.61 9.06
C SER A 159 -16.74 -12.94 7.57
N GLN A 160 -17.30 -14.10 7.22
CA GLN A 160 -17.48 -14.51 5.83
C GLN A 160 -18.47 -13.60 5.09
N PHE A 161 -19.58 -13.24 5.76
CA PHE A 161 -20.55 -12.27 5.23
C PHE A 161 -19.94 -10.89 5.02
N PHE A 162 -19.22 -10.38 6.02
CA PHE A 162 -18.56 -9.07 5.95
C PHE A 162 -17.53 -9.00 4.82
N TYR A 163 -16.69 -10.02 4.68
CA TYR A 163 -15.72 -10.11 3.58
C TYR A 163 -16.41 -10.15 2.21
N ASN A 164 -17.52 -10.88 2.08
CA ASN A 164 -18.28 -10.95 0.83
C ASN A 164 -18.92 -9.60 0.47
N ILE A 165 -19.52 -8.89 1.44
CA ILE A 165 -20.10 -7.54 1.22
C ILE A 165 -19.02 -6.57 0.74
N LEU A 166 -17.86 -6.56 1.39
CA LEU A 166 -16.76 -5.68 0.98
C LEU A 166 -16.23 -6.00 -0.41
N LYS A 167 -16.19 -7.28 -0.79
CA LYS A 167 -15.81 -7.70 -2.14
C LYS A 167 -16.82 -7.23 -3.18
N ILE A 168 -18.13 -7.31 -2.89
CA ILE A 168 -19.19 -6.80 -3.76
C ILE A 168 -19.03 -5.29 -3.94
N ILE A 169 -18.91 -4.55 -2.85
CA ILE A 169 -18.71 -3.10 -2.86
C ILE A 169 -17.47 -2.72 -3.68
N LYS A 170 -16.35 -3.43 -3.48
CA LYS A 170 -15.09 -3.18 -4.20
C LYS A 170 -15.25 -3.38 -5.71
N VAL A 171 -15.91 -4.46 -6.13
CA VAL A 171 -16.19 -4.72 -7.56
C VAL A 171 -17.09 -3.63 -8.13
N ASP A 172 -18.14 -3.23 -7.41
CA ASP A 172 -19.10 -2.21 -7.86
C ASP A 172 -18.42 -0.85 -8.08
N TYR A 173 -17.54 -0.44 -7.15
CA TYR A 173 -16.72 0.76 -7.31
C TYR A 173 -15.74 0.66 -8.49
N GLN A 174 -15.10 -0.49 -8.69
CA GLN A 174 -14.18 -0.69 -9.82
C GLN A 174 -14.91 -0.54 -11.16
N THR A 175 -16.08 -1.16 -11.29
CA THR A 175 -16.93 -1.03 -12.48
C THR A 175 -17.31 0.42 -12.73
N ARG A 176 -17.75 1.13 -11.69
CA ARG A 176 -18.20 2.53 -11.81
C ARG A 176 -17.06 3.49 -12.16
N ILE A 177 -15.84 3.24 -11.65
CA ILE A 177 -14.64 3.98 -12.05
C ILE A 177 -14.34 3.74 -13.53
N LEU A 178 -14.50 2.50 -14.00
CA LEU A 178 -14.27 2.14 -15.40
C LEU A 178 -15.25 2.87 -16.32
N GLU A 179 -16.55 2.85 -16.00
CA GLU A 179 -17.59 3.59 -16.72
C GLU A 179 -17.33 5.11 -16.73
N LEU A 180 -16.87 5.67 -15.62
CA LEU A 180 -16.54 7.10 -15.52
C LEU A 180 -15.34 7.45 -16.41
N ASN A 181 -14.30 6.62 -16.43
CA ASN A 181 -13.15 6.84 -17.29
C ASN A 181 -13.53 6.76 -18.77
N GLU A 182 -14.39 5.81 -19.16
CA GLU A 182 -14.90 5.73 -20.54
C GLU A 182 -15.69 6.98 -20.95
N LYS A 183 -16.51 7.52 -20.03
CA LYS A 183 -17.24 8.78 -20.26
C LYS A 183 -16.30 9.97 -20.39
N ILE A 184 -15.26 10.04 -19.56
CA ILE A 184 -14.24 11.11 -19.65
C ILE A 184 -13.53 11.03 -21.01
N ASP A 185 -13.06 9.86 -21.41
CA ASP A 185 -12.42 9.65 -22.72
C ASP A 185 -13.32 10.06 -23.88
N PHE A 186 -14.62 9.75 -23.80
CA PHE A 186 -15.60 10.17 -24.81
C PHE A 186 -15.77 11.69 -24.86
N LEU A 187 -15.87 12.34 -23.70
CA LEU A 187 -16.01 13.80 -23.59
C LEU A 187 -14.74 14.51 -24.09
N GLU A 188 -13.54 14.01 -23.75
CA GLU A 188 -12.27 14.56 -24.24
C GLU A 188 -12.18 14.49 -25.77
N LYS A 189 -12.57 13.37 -26.37
CA LYS A 189 -12.64 13.23 -27.84
C LYS A 189 -13.63 14.21 -28.45
N SER A 190 -14.79 14.40 -27.81
CA SER A 190 -15.83 15.33 -28.27
C SER A 190 -15.37 16.78 -28.20
N ILE A 191 -14.72 17.18 -27.09
CA ILE A 191 -14.13 18.52 -26.91
C ILE A 191 -13.06 18.77 -27.97
N LYS A 192 -12.18 17.79 -28.23
CA LYS A 192 -11.14 17.90 -29.25
C LYS A 192 -11.74 18.11 -30.64
N LYS A 193 -12.82 17.40 -30.97
CA LYS A 193 -13.54 17.56 -32.23
C LYS A 193 -14.14 18.97 -32.37
N LEU A 194 -14.86 19.43 -31.34
CA LEU A 194 -15.45 20.78 -31.33
C LEU A 194 -14.40 21.89 -31.44
N ASN A 195 -13.26 21.74 -30.76
CA ASN A 195 -12.16 22.70 -30.88
C ASN A 195 -11.59 22.77 -32.31
N ASN A 196 -11.45 21.62 -32.98
CA ASN A 196 -11.00 21.59 -34.37
C ASN A 196 -12.03 22.26 -35.31
N GLU A 197 -13.31 21.99 -35.12
CA GLU A 197 -14.39 22.63 -35.89
C GLU A 197 -14.42 24.15 -35.67
N LEU A 198 -14.21 24.60 -34.44
CA LEU A 198 -14.12 26.02 -34.09
C LEU A 198 -12.93 26.71 -34.78
N ILE A 199 -11.76 26.06 -34.81
CA ILE A 199 -10.57 26.59 -35.51
C ILE A 199 -10.87 26.74 -37.00
N ILE A 200 -11.44 25.71 -37.63
CA ILE A 200 -11.80 25.74 -39.06
C ILE A 200 -12.82 26.87 -39.34
N SER A 201 -13.83 27.02 -38.48
CA SER A 201 -14.83 28.08 -38.61
C SER A 201 -14.20 29.47 -38.53
N LYS A 202 -13.33 29.72 -37.53
CA LYS A 202 -12.59 30.98 -37.39
C LYS A 202 -11.70 31.28 -38.59
N ASP A 203 -11.02 30.28 -39.13
CA ASP A 203 -10.18 30.46 -40.32
C ASP A 203 -11.00 30.82 -41.57
N ASN A 204 -12.18 30.22 -41.72
CA ASN A 204 -13.10 30.55 -42.81
C ASN A 204 -13.69 31.95 -42.68
N GLU A 205 -14.07 32.36 -41.47
CA GLU A 205 -14.55 33.70 -41.17
C GLU A 205 -13.46 34.75 -41.45
N ASN A 206 -12.23 34.52 -40.98
CA ASN A 206 -11.08 35.38 -41.25
C ASN A 206 -10.78 35.50 -42.76
N LYS A 207 -10.86 34.41 -43.52
CA LYS A 207 -10.71 34.44 -44.99
C LYS A 207 -11.80 35.29 -45.64
N THR A 208 -13.03 35.19 -45.15
CA THR A 208 -14.18 35.94 -45.68
C THR A 208 -14.05 37.43 -45.38
N LEU A 209 -13.66 37.78 -44.15
CA LEU A 209 -13.40 39.16 -43.74
C LEU A 209 -12.26 39.78 -44.57
N LYS A 210 -11.16 39.06 -44.78
CA LYS A 210 -10.05 39.52 -45.65
C LYS A 210 -10.54 39.84 -47.06
N LYS A 211 -11.32 38.95 -47.68
CA LYS A 211 -11.90 39.18 -49.02
C LYS A 211 -12.84 40.39 -49.06
N LEU A 212 -13.61 40.64 -48.00
CA LEU A 212 -14.49 41.80 -47.92
C LEU A 212 -13.70 43.11 -47.78
N ILE A 213 -12.63 43.12 -46.96
CA ILE A 213 -11.73 44.27 -46.81
C ILE A 213 -11.03 44.58 -48.15
N GLU A 214 -10.57 43.56 -48.87
CA GLU A 214 -9.95 43.73 -50.19
C GLU A 214 -10.91 44.33 -51.22
N LYS A 215 -12.22 44.00 -51.14
CA LYS A 215 -13.25 44.59 -52.02
C LYS A 215 -13.65 46.03 -51.66
N MET A 216 -13.32 46.48 -50.44
CA MET A 216 -13.60 47.84 -49.98
C MET A 216 -12.43 48.81 -50.22
N LYS A 217 -11.29 48.31 -50.68
CA LYS A 217 -10.15 49.09 -51.17
C LYS A 217 -10.27 49.29 -52.68
#